data_AF-A0A935E8F8-F1
#
_entry.id   AF-A0A935E8F8-F1
#
_cell.length_a   1.000
_cell.length_b   1.000
_cell.length_c   1.000
_cell.angle_alpha   90.00
_cell.angle_beta   90.00
_cell.angle_gamma   90.00
#
_symmetry.space_group_name_H-M   'P 1'
#
loop_
_entity.id
_entity.type
_entity.pdbx_description
1 polymer ?
#
loop_
_entity_poly.entity_id
_entity_poly.type
_entity_poly.pdbx_seq_one_letter_code
_entity_poly.pdbx_strand_id
1 'polypeptide(L)'
;MKQLFCVLAVVLLMQNVYAQHVGINNSDPNLSLDITGGFGIRSVIGIPYLNNYNVPINVSFIELQQDGNVTGPVTIIGPDPWIDGRRVVIRNICGYPATFGTTVIKSLETKEFICRNIGGWSVISEKDPSQLEKITEGSNTGWRLLGRDPDYYENIGQDAVDFSKSSNSNLLYGASGIRSFAANSHTIASGLSSAAFNSSSKAFGTSSTSMGFDTKASSFASLSIGQNNDTIAGSNRNIWVETDPVFIIGNGTPTQSSNAMTVYKNGTFDLQNHTSLPSNKTSKFYILNGVPYYGDSMLVTKKYQIGDFAFGGIVFWVDESGQHGLVCAKTDQSAGIRWYAGTYTNTMALADGPLSGDKNTLLCISNQGYGDGSTYAARISNELQVTENNITYGDWYLPSRQELALMYANRAIIGTTSTSHGGSGFDLTVSYWSSTEYDFYNAYMIQFFDNGNEVQNNKDSSNVNVRVVRRF
;
A
#
# COMPACT_ATOMS: atom_id res chain seq x y z
N MET A 1 -8.77 -18.46 -80.80
CA MET A 1 -7.77 -18.57 -79.72
C MET A 1 -7.07 -17.22 -79.38
N LYS A 2 -7.74 -16.07 -79.47
CA LYS A 2 -7.19 -14.76 -79.03
C LYS A 2 -8.08 -14.02 -78.01
N GLN A 3 -9.09 -14.69 -77.45
CA GLN A 3 -10.04 -14.08 -76.50
C GLN A 3 -10.04 -14.73 -75.10
N LEU A 4 -9.09 -15.62 -74.77
CA LEU A 4 -9.18 -16.42 -73.53
C LEU A 4 -8.07 -16.18 -72.48
N PHE A 5 -7.14 -15.24 -72.65
CA PHE A 5 -6.01 -15.08 -71.71
C PHE A 5 -5.83 -13.72 -71.02
N CYS A 6 -6.63 -12.68 -71.35
CA CYS A 6 -6.58 -11.42 -70.58
C CYS A 6 -7.69 -11.27 -69.54
N VAL A 7 -8.62 -12.23 -69.46
CA VAL A 7 -9.73 -12.24 -68.47
C VAL A 7 -9.23 -12.63 -67.06
N LEU A 8 -7.99 -13.12 -66.91
CA LEU A 8 -7.52 -13.74 -65.66
C LEU A 8 -6.45 -12.94 -64.88
N ALA A 9 -5.97 -11.79 -65.37
CA ALA A 9 -4.75 -11.16 -64.81
C ALA A 9 -4.93 -9.95 -63.88
N VAL A 10 -6.06 -9.22 -63.87
CA VAL A 10 -6.25 -8.10 -62.89
C VAL A 10 -7.71 -8.04 -62.39
N VAL A 11 -8.26 -9.23 -62.16
CA VAL A 11 -9.33 -9.46 -61.17
C VAL A 11 -8.76 -9.40 -59.73
N LEU A 12 -7.45 -9.13 -59.55
CA LEU A 12 -6.79 -9.22 -58.24
C LEU A 12 -6.23 -7.94 -57.61
N LEU A 13 -6.07 -6.80 -58.28
CA LEU A 13 -5.44 -5.62 -57.65
C LEU A 13 -5.89 -4.28 -58.26
N MET A 14 -7.13 -3.85 -58.00
CA MET A 14 -7.49 -2.42 -57.97
C MET A 14 -8.58 -2.15 -56.92
N GLN A 15 -8.10 -1.86 -55.71
CA GLN A 15 -8.63 -0.97 -54.67
C GLN A 15 -10.15 -0.77 -54.59
N ASN A 16 -10.77 -1.44 -53.60
CA ASN A 16 -11.70 -0.75 -52.72
C ASN A 16 -11.04 -0.67 -51.35
N VAL A 17 -10.28 0.39 -51.13
CA VAL A 17 -9.86 0.76 -49.77
C VAL A 17 -11.13 1.22 -49.06
N TYR A 18 -11.69 0.38 -48.21
CA TYR A 18 -12.66 0.82 -47.20
C TYR A 18 -11.89 1.62 -46.13
N ALA A 19 -11.63 2.90 -46.39
CA ALA A 19 -11.09 3.83 -45.40
C ALA A 19 -12.21 4.75 -44.86
N GLN A 20 -12.77 4.30 -43.74
CA GLN A 20 -13.11 5.07 -42.52
C GLN A 20 -13.69 6.50 -42.66
N HIS A 21 -15.02 6.57 -42.61
CA HIS A 21 -15.89 7.35 -41.70
C HIS A 21 -15.48 8.75 -41.17
N VAL A 22 -14.93 9.65 -41.99
CA VAL A 22 -14.91 11.08 -41.63
C VAL A 22 -15.21 11.94 -42.86
N GLY A 23 -16.38 12.59 -42.88
CA GLY A 23 -16.69 13.66 -43.84
C GLY A 23 -16.43 15.02 -43.20
N ILE A 24 -15.41 15.74 -43.66
CA ILE A 24 -15.20 17.16 -43.31
C ILE A 24 -15.88 17.99 -44.41
N ASN A 25 -16.92 18.75 -44.06
CA ASN A 25 -17.52 19.73 -44.96
C ASN A 25 -16.67 21.02 -44.96
N ASN A 26 -15.94 21.29 -46.03
CA ASN A 26 -15.07 22.48 -46.17
C ASN A 26 -15.78 23.70 -46.81
N SER A 27 -17.11 23.76 -46.78
CA SER A 27 -17.84 24.89 -47.38
C SER A 27 -18.65 25.73 -46.39
N ASP A 28 -18.80 25.27 -45.15
CA ASP A 28 -19.42 26.01 -44.05
C ASP A 28 -18.73 25.65 -42.72
N PRO A 29 -17.97 26.57 -42.10
CA PRO A 29 -17.20 26.30 -40.89
C PRO A 29 -18.05 26.08 -39.62
N ASN A 30 -19.39 26.18 -39.70
CA ASN A 30 -20.29 26.01 -38.56
C ASN A 30 -20.99 24.63 -38.49
N LEU A 31 -20.72 23.70 -39.43
CA LEU A 31 -21.30 22.35 -39.40
C LEU A 31 -20.38 21.35 -38.68
N SER A 32 -20.94 20.59 -37.73
CA SER A 32 -20.23 19.63 -36.88
C SER A 32 -19.74 18.39 -37.63
N LEU A 33 -18.54 17.92 -37.25
CA LEU A 33 -17.89 16.69 -37.70
C LEU A 33 -18.70 15.44 -37.26
N ASP A 34 -19.20 14.63 -38.21
CA ASP A 34 -19.73 13.30 -37.90
C ASP A 34 -18.65 12.23 -38.06
N ILE A 35 -18.27 11.66 -36.92
CA ILE A 35 -17.21 10.67 -36.75
C ILE A 35 -17.78 9.25 -36.51
N THR A 36 -19.11 9.12 -36.48
CA THR A 36 -19.80 7.87 -36.12
C THR A 36 -20.39 7.12 -37.32
N GLY A 37 -20.38 7.72 -38.52
CA GLY A 37 -21.01 7.14 -39.71
C GLY A 37 -22.54 7.10 -39.62
N GLY A 38 -23.13 7.93 -38.76
CA GLY A 38 -24.59 8.03 -38.56
C GLY A 38 -25.30 8.81 -39.66
N PHE A 39 -24.57 9.61 -40.45
CA PHE A 39 -25.08 10.26 -41.64
C PHE A 39 -24.86 9.44 -42.93
N GLY A 40 -25.94 9.18 -43.66
CA GLY A 40 -25.92 8.75 -45.06
C GLY A 40 -25.30 9.80 -45.98
N ILE A 41 -24.58 9.35 -47.00
CA ILE A 41 -23.54 10.10 -47.74
C ILE A 41 -24.10 11.20 -48.69
N ARG A 42 -25.35 11.70 -48.54
CA ARG A 42 -25.90 12.72 -49.45
C ARG A 42 -26.77 13.77 -48.75
N SER A 43 -26.40 15.04 -48.97
CA SER A 43 -27.31 16.18 -48.90
C SER A 43 -28.14 16.23 -50.18
N VAL A 44 -29.44 16.46 -50.08
CA VAL A 44 -30.35 16.56 -51.23
C VAL A 44 -31.29 17.75 -51.10
N ILE A 45 -31.65 18.32 -52.24
CA ILE A 45 -32.81 19.21 -52.34
C ILE A 45 -34.06 18.33 -52.31
N GLY A 46 -34.91 18.54 -51.32
CA GLY A 46 -36.19 17.87 -51.19
C GLY A 46 -37.30 18.73 -51.78
N ILE A 47 -37.92 18.27 -52.86
CA ILE A 47 -39.05 18.94 -53.50
C ILE A 47 -40.33 18.19 -53.11
N PRO A 48 -41.20 18.75 -52.24
CA PRO A 48 -42.45 18.11 -51.88
C PRO A 48 -43.40 18.06 -53.08
N TYR A 49 -44.10 16.94 -53.23
CA TYR A 49 -45.15 16.77 -54.24
C TYR A 49 -46.50 16.58 -53.54
N LEU A 50 -47.51 17.38 -53.91
CA LEU A 50 -48.83 17.38 -53.27
C LEU A 50 -48.73 17.44 -51.73
N ASN A 51 -47.94 18.37 -51.21
CA ASN A 51 -47.70 18.56 -49.78
C ASN A 51 -47.10 17.32 -49.06
N ASN A 52 -46.43 16.40 -49.77
CA ASN A 52 -45.76 15.24 -49.17
C ASN A 52 -44.30 15.12 -49.63
N TYR A 53 -43.42 14.64 -48.76
CA TYR A 53 -42.02 14.34 -49.09
C TYR A 53 -41.53 13.04 -48.43
N ASN A 54 -41.05 12.09 -49.23
CA ASN A 54 -40.47 10.83 -48.74
C ASN A 54 -38.96 10.99 -48.59
N VAL A 55 -38.45 10.79 -47.37
CA VAL A 55 -37.02 10.83 -47.08
C VAL A 55 -36.34 9.61 -47.70
N PRO A 56 -35.30 9.77 -48.55
CA PRO A 56 -34.61 8.62 -49.14
C PRO A 56 -33.77 7.82 -48.13
N ILE A 57 -33.56 6.52 -48.39
CA ILE A 57 -32.89 5.61 -47.45
C ILE A 57 -31.41 5.92 -47.17
N ASN A 58 -30.73 6.75 -47.97
CA ASN A 58 -29.31 7.10 -47.80
C ASN A 58 -29.06 8.61 -47.66
N VAL A 59 -30.08 9.36 -47.21
CA VAL A 59 -30.01 10.80 -47.03
C VAL A 59 -30.02 11.14 -45.55
N SER A 60 -29.21 12.14 -45.22
CA SER A 60 -29.02 12.64 -43.87
C SER A 60 -29.08 14.16 -43.74
N PHE A 61 -29.14 14.87 -44.85
CA PHE A 61 -29.47 16.30 -44.88
C PHE A 61 -30.46 16.56 -46.01
N ILE A 62 -31.59 17.20 -45.68
CA ILE A 62 -32.61 17.60 -46.65
C ILE A 62 -32.82 19.09 -46.53
N GLU A 63 -32.65 19.79 -47.65
CA GLU A 63 -33.17 21.14 -47.79
C GLU A 63 -34.51 21.09 -48.51
N LEU A 64 -35.59 21.29 -47.75
CA LEU A 64 -36.95 21.14 -48.22
C LEU A 64 -37.38 22.44 -48.92
N GLN A 65 -37.44 22.43 -50.25
CA GLN A 65 -37.71 23.61 -51.08
C GLN A 65 -39.16 23.69 -51.53
N GLN A 66 -39.59 24.88 -51.94
CA GLN A 66 -40.93 25.09 -52.47
C GLN A 66 -41.01 24.63 -53.93
N ASP A 67 -42.07 23.89 -54.27
CA ASP A 67 -42.52 23.67 -55.65
C ASP A 67 -43.83 24.44 -55.90
N GLY A 68 -44.13 24.76 -57.16
CA GLY A 68 -45.38 25.42 -57.55
C GLY A 68 -46.65 24.65 -57.19
N ASN A 69 -46.53 23.36 -56.84
CA ASN A 69 -47.61 22.48 -56.42
C ASN A 69 -47.80 22.39 -54.90
N VAL A 70 -46.94 23.03 -54.09
CA VAL A 70 -47.07 23.08 -52.62
C VAL A 70 -47.97 24.25 -52.25
N THR A 71 -49.13 23.94 -51.69
CA THR A 71 -50.20 24.90 -51.40
C THR A 71 -50.54 24.99 -49.91
N GLY A 72 -49.82 24.27 -49.06
CA GLY A 72 -50.07 24.21 -47.63
C GLY A 72 -49.01 23.42 -46.84
N PRO A 73 -49.30 23.08 -45.57
CA PRO A 73 -48.38 22.34 -44.71
C PRO A 73 -47.91 21.01 -45.33
N VAL A 74 -46.62 20.70 -45.20
CA VAL A 74 -46.00 19.51 -45.80
C VAL A 74 -45.91 18.36 -44.80
N THR A 75 -46.23 17.14 -45.22
CA THR A 75 -45.97 15.92 -44.45
C THR A 75 -44.69 15.26 -44.95
N ILE A 76 -43.75 15.01 -44.04
CA ILE A 76 -42.49 14.32 -44.31
C ILE A 76 -42.62 12.89 -43.79
N ILE A 77 -42.30 11.93 -44.65
CA ILE A 77 -42.42 10.50 -44.37
C ILE A 77 -41.00 9.93 -44.29
N GLY A 78 -40.69 9.26 -43.18
CA GLY A 78 -39.38 8.62 -42.98
C GLY A 78 -39.16 7.43 -43.92
N PRO A 79 -37.90 7.05 -44.17
CA PRO A 79 -37.59 5.87 -44.97
C PRO A 79 -37.86 4.59 -44.18
N ASP A 80 -38.48 3.61 -44.82
CA ASP A 80 -38.49 2.22 -44.35
C ASP A 80 -37.28 1.44 -44.93
N PRO A 81 -36.65 0.52 -44.16
CA PRO A 81 -36.88 0.23 -42.74
C PRO A 81 -36.14 1.19 -41.78
N TRP A 82 -36.69 1.34 -40.58
CA TRP A 82 -36.06 2.06 -39.46
C TRP A 82 -34.72 1.43 -39.06
N ILE A 83 -33.66 2.24 -39.03
CA ILE A 83 -32.33 1.83 -38.56
C ILE A 83 -32.01 2.64 -37.30
N ASP A 84 -31.80 1.97 -36.17
CA ASP A 84 -31.43 2.62 -34.91
C ASP A 84 -30.15 3.43 -35.03
N GLY A 85 -30.14 4.63 -34.44
CA GLY A 85 -29.01 5.55 -34.52
C GLY A 85 -28.92 6.35 -35.82
N ARG A 86 -29.75 6.06 -36.84
CA ARG A 86 -29.77 6.84 -38.08
C ARG A 86 -30.20 8.28 -37.81
N ARG A 87 -29.53 9.24 -38.47
CA ARG A 87 -29.83 10.67 -38.32
C ARG A 87 -30.28 11.33 -39.62
N VAL A 88 -31.20 12.29 -39.51
CA VAL A 88 -31.60 13.18 -40.60
C VAL A 88 -31.74 14.62 -40.09
N VAL A 89 -31.08 15.55 -40.78
CA VAL A 89 -31.26 16.99 -40.60
C VAL A 89 -32.21 17.48 -41.69
N ILE A 90 -33.24 18.21 -41.28
CA ILE A 90 -34.25 18.75 -42.19
C ILE A 90 -34.25 20.27 -42.02
N ARG A 91 -33.82 20.98 -43.06
CA ARG A 91 -33.93 22.43 -43.19
C ARG A 91 -35.18 22.73 -43.99
N ASN A 92 -36.19 23.31 -43.35
CA ASN A 92 -37.45 23.63 -44.02
C ASN A 92 -37.38 25.03 -44.65
N ILE A 93 -37.35 25.12 -45.96
CA ILE A 93 -37.45 26.39 -46.71
C ILE A 93 -38.61 26.39 -47.73
N CYS A 94 -39.59 25.51 -47.58
CA CYS A 94 -40.67 25.34 -48.55
C CYS A 94 -41.81 26.37 -48.43
N GLY A 95 -41.66 27.37 -47.56
CA GLY A 95 -42.65 28.42 -47.31
C GLY A 95 -43.81 28.04 -46.38
N TYR A 96 -43.96 26.75 -46.02
CA TYR A 96 -45.01 26.26 -45.13
C TYR A 96 -44.44 25.42 -43.97
N PRO A 97 -45.16 25.24 -42.85
CA PRO A 97 -44.76 24.28 -41.83
C PRO A 97 -44.66 22.86 -42.40
N ALA A 98 -43.62 22.12 -42.03
CA ALA A 98 -43.46 20.73 -42.41
C ALA A 98 -43.49 19.83 -41.18
N THR A 99 -44.18 18.69 -41.23
CA THR A 99 -44.34 17.76 -40.11
C THR A 99 -43.55 16.49 -40.38
N PHE A 100 -42.65 16.11 -39.48
CA PHE A 100 -41.93 14.84 -39.52
C PHE A 100 -42.21 14.04 -38.24
N GLY A 101 -42.86 12.88 -38.38
CA GLY A 101 -43.44 12.18 -37.24
C GLY A 101 -44.47 13.05 -36.53
N THR A 102 -44.27 13.33 -35.24
CA THR A 102 -45.11 14.23 -34.43
C THR A 102 -44.59 15.67 -34.36
N THR A 103 -43.43 15.95 -34.96
CA THR A 103 -42.76 17.24 -34.82
C THR A 103 -43.08 18.17 -35.98
N VAL A 104 -43.50 19.38 -35.67
CA VAL A 104 -43.62 20.48 -36.64
C VAL A 104 -42.29 21.24 -36.74
N ILE A 105 -41.81 21.40 -37.97
CA ILE A 105 -40.66 22.20 -38.38
C ILE A 105 -41.22 23.44 -39.08
N LYS A 106 -41.11 24.61 -38.45
CA LYS A 106 -41.60 25.87 -39.01
C LYS A 106 -40.85 26.21 -40.30
N SER A 107 -41.43 27.09 -41.11
CA SER A 107 -40.71 27.64 -42.25
C SER A 107 -39.45 28.37 -41.77
N LEU A 108 -38.34 28.17 -42.49
CA LEU A 108 -36.99 28.62 -42.17
C LEU A 108 -36.37 28.01 -40.89
N GLU A 109 -36.98 26.96 -40.33
CA GLU A 109 -36.42 26.20 -39.19
C GLU A 109 -35.63 24.97 -39.68
N THR A 110 -34.57 24.64 -38.96
CA THR A 110 -33.81 23.39 -39.13
C THR A 110 -33.96 22.55 -37.88
N LYS A 111 -34.22 21.24 -38.03
CA LYS A 111 -34.19 20.28 -36.92
C LYS A 111 -33.37 19.05 -37.30
N GLU A 112 -32.63 18.51 -36.32
CA GLU A 112 -31.99 17.21 -36.41
C GLU A 112 -32.88 16.16 -35.74
N PHE A 113 -32.98 15.00 -36.36
CA PHE A 113 -33.74 13.87 -35.86
C PHE A 113 -32.85 12.62 -35.80
N ILE A 114 -33.09 11.79 -34.79
CA ILE A 114 -32.50 10.45 -34.66
C ILE A 114 -33.60 9.40 -34.63
N CYS A 115 -33.40 8.34 -35.40
CA CYS A 115 -34.24 7.15 -35.39
C CYS A 115 -33.82 6.28 -34.20
N ARG A 116 -34.78 5.93 -33.33
CA ARG A 116 -34.53 5.09 -32.15
C ARG A 116 -35.27 3.76 -32.30
N ASN A 117 -34.65 2.66 -31.86
CA ASN A 117 -35.15 1.27 -31.93
C ASN A 117 -36.58 1.09 -31.38
N ILE A 118 -37.03 1.98 -30.47
CA ILE A 118 -38.36 1.98 -29.87
C ILE A 118 -38.87 3.43 -29.93
N GLY A 119 -39.84 3.73 -30.81
CA GLY A 119 -40.49 5.05 -30.90
C GLY A 119 -40.29 5.86 -32.19
N GLY A 120 -39.56 5.34 -33.18
CA GLY A 120 -39.41 5.99 -34.49
C GLY A 120 -38.47 7.21 -34.45
N TRP A 121 -38.75 8.23 -35.27
CA TRP A 121 -37.96 9.46 -35.30
C TRP A 121 -38.27 10.39 -34.13
N SER A 122 -37.23 10.91 -33.51
CA SER A 122 -37.32 11.91 -32.43
C SER A 122 -36.34 13.05 -32.69
N VAL A 123 -36.73 14.27 -32.34
CA VAL A 123 -35.86 15.44 -32.47
C VAL A 123 -34.69 15.28 -31.50
N ILE A 124 -33.48 15.45 -31.99
CA ILE A 124 -32.32 15.72 -31.13
C ILE A 124 -32.48 17.16 -30.67
N SER A 125 -33.08 17.34 -29.50
CA SER A 125 -33.07 18.63 -28.80
C SER A 125 -31.93 18.64 -27.79
N GLU A 126 -31.49 19.81 -27.33
CA GLU A 126 -30.52 19.96 -26.22
C GLU A 126 -30.97 19.30 -24.89
N LYS A 127 -32.14 18.66 -24.86
CA LYS A 127 -32.76 17.97 -23.73
C LYS A 127 -33.10 16.51 -24.06
N ASP A 128 -32.14 15.68 -24.45
CA ASP A 128 -32.23 14.31 -23.97
C ASP A 128 -32.07 14.39 -22.44
N PRO A 129 -33.12 14.12 -21.64
CA PRO A 129 -33.06 14.35 -20.20
C PRO A 129 -31.90 13.52 -19.63
N SER A 130 -30.95 14.23 -19.04
CA SER A 130 -29.86 13.61 -18.28
C SER A 130 -30.47 12.59 -17.32
N GLN A 131 -29.89 11.39 -17.29
CA GLN A 131 -30.26 10.37 -16.31
C GLN A 131 -29.77 10.73 -14.89
N LEU A 132 -29.10 11.88 -14.76
CA LEU A 132 -28.83 12.58 -13.52
C LEU A 132 -29.68 13.83 -13.41
N GLU A 133 -30.30 14.04 -12.25
CA GLU A 133 -31.00 15.26 -11.87
C GLU A 133 -30.16 16.09 -10.90
N LYS A 134 -30.19 17.41 -11.09
CA LYS A 134 -29.61 18.38 -10.15
C LYS A 134 -30.65 18.62 -9.06
N ILE A 135 -30.28 18.38 -7.81
CA ILE A 135 -31.17 18.51 -6.65
C ILE A 135 -30.61 19.58 -5.71
N THR A 136 -31.51 20.39 -5.13
CA THR A 136 -31.17 21.33 -4.06
C THR A 136 -32.00 21.02 -2.81
N GLU A 137 -31.36 20.52 -1.76
CA GLU A 137 -31.97 20.14 -0.49
C GLU A 137 -31.20 20.83 0.65
N GLY A 138 -31.89 21.44 1.62
CA GLY A 138 -31.22 22.07 2.78
C GLY A 138 -30.22 23.19 2.45
N SER A 139 -30.39 23.89 1.33
CA SER A 139 -29.46 24.89 0.75
C SER A 139 -28.21 24.33 0.07
N ASN A 140 -28.03 23.02 0.06
CA ASN A 140 -26.94 22.34 -0.65
C ASN A 140 -27.41 21.91 -2.04
N THR A 141 -26.50 21.88 -3.00
CA THR A 141 -26.79 21.44 -4.37
C THR A 141 -25.87 20.30 -4.79
N GLY A 142 -26.43 19.22 -5.34
CA GLY A 142 -25.69 18.08 -5.87
C GLY A 142 -26.43 17.38 -7.01
N TRP A 143 -25.98 16.17 -7.37
CA TRP A 143 -26.54 15.37 -8.45
C TRP A 143 -26.96 13.98 -7.98
N ARG A 144 -28.15 13.53 -8.38
CA ARG A 144 -28.68 12.19 -8.09
C ARG A 144 -29.19 11.53 -9.38
N LEU A 145 -29.37 10.20 -9.38
CA LEU A 145 -30.09 9.52 -10.47
C LEU A 145 -31.51 10.08 -10.61
N LEU A 146 -31.96 10.32 -11.85
CA LEU A 146 -33.28 10.87 -12.14
C LEU A 146 -34.42 10.02 -11.57
N GLY A 147 -35.40 10.67 -10.94
CA GLY A 147 -36.65 10.06 -10.48
C GLY A 147 -36.49 9.27 -9.19
N ARG A 148 -35.51 9.64 -8.36
CA ARG A 148 -35.34 9.04 -7.03
C ARG A 148 -36.31 9.68 -6.04
N ASP A 149 -36.99 8.84 -5.27
CA ASP A 149 -37.88 9.28 -4.20
C ASP A 149 -37.06 9.91 -3.07
N PRO A 150 -37.21 11.22 -2.77
CA PRO A 150 -36.43 11.91 -1.74
C PRO A 150 -36.59 11.30 -0.34
N ASP A 151 -37.71 10.62 -0.04
CA ASP A 151 -37.97 10.03 1.28
C ASP A 151 -37.03 8.85 1.62
N TYR A 152 -36.27 8.35 0.63
CA TYR A 152 -35.28 7.27 0.80
C TYR A 152 -33.85 7.78 0.98
N TYR A 153 -33.62 9.09 0.99
CA TYR A 153 -32.28 9.69 1.05
C TYR A 153 -32.21 10.78 2.13
N GLU A 154 -31.01 10.99 2.66
CA GLU A 154 -30.68 12.22 3.39
C GLU A 154 -30.53 13.38 2.38
N ASN A 155 -30.70 14.62 2.86
CA ASN A 155 -30.45 15.82 2.05
C ASN A 155 -29.06 15.75 1.40
N ILE A 156 -29.01 15.98 0.09
CA ILE A 156 -27.78 15.95 -0.70
C ILE A 156 -26.75 16.95 -0.16
N GLY A 157 -25.48 16.52 -0.11
CA GLY A 157 -24.38 17.40 0.24
C GLY A 157 -24.05 18.40 -0.87
N GLN A 158 -23.44 19.53 -0.52
CA GLN A 158 -22.96 20.49 -1.51
C GLN A 158 -21.91 19.83 -2.41
N ASP A 159 -22.07 19.94 -3.73
CA ASP A 159 -21.25 19.31 -4.76
C ASP A 159 -21.17 17.77 -4.63
N ALA A 160 -22.13 17.13 -3.97
CA ALA A 160 -22.17 15.68 -3.81
C ALA A 160 -22.78 14.97 -5.03
N VAL A 161 -22.43 13.70 -5.20
CA VAL A 161 -22.94 12.84 -6.29
C VAL A 161 -23.49 11.54 -5.71
N ASP A 162 -24.78 11.29 -5.96
CA ASP A 162 -25.53 10.17 -5.42
C ASP A 162 -26.06 9.25 -6.53
N PHE A 163 -25.31 8.19 -6.80
CA PHE A 163 -25.70 7.11 -7.71
C PHE A 163 -26.32 5.92 -6.96
N SER A 164 -26.68 6.11 -5.69
CA SER A 164 -27.21 5.03 -4.88
C SER A 164 -28.68 4.71 -5.20
N LYS A 165 -29.10 3.52 -4.80
CA LYS A 165 -30.45 2.97 -4.96
C LYS A 165 -30.89 2.45 -3.60
N SER A 166 -31.91 3.07 -3.04
CA SER A 166 -32.51 2.69 -1.76
C SER A 166 -33.99 2.38 -1.96
N SER A 167 -34.53 1.42 -1.19
CA SER A 167 -35.89 0.92 -1.35
C SER A 167 -36.70 0.90 -0.05
N ASN A 168 -36.23 1.60 0.99
CA ASN A 168 -36.89 1.73 2.28
C ASN A 168 -36.77 3.17 2.80
N SER A 169 -37.79 3.64 3.51
CA SER A 169 -37.81 4.97 4.15
C SER A 169 -36.84 4.99 5.33
N ASN A 170 -35.59 5.32 5.03
CA ASN A 170 -34.57 5.61 6.01
C ASN A 170 -33.81 6.85 5.54
N LEU A 171 -33.98 7.96 6.27
CA LEU A 171 -33.48 9.31 5.95
C LEU A 171 -31.95 9.46 6.04
N LEU A 172 -31.19 8.36 5.98
CA LEU A 172 -29.74 8.34 6.16
C LEU A 172 -28.96 7.87 4.94
N TYR A 173 -29.63 7.39 3.87
CA TYR A 173 -28.93 6.92 2.66
C TYR A 173 -28.53 8.05 1.72
N GLY A 174 -27.54 7.78 0.89
CA GLY A 174 -27.08 8.70 -0.14
C GLY A 174 -25.83 9.47 0.24
N ALA A 175 -25.56 10.50 -0.56
CA ALA A 175 -24.36 11.33 -0.48
C ALA A 175 -24.64 12.66 0.24
N SER A 176 -24.75 12.63 1.57
CA SER A 176 -25.08 13.81 2.38
C SER A 176 -23.85 14.66 2.76
N GLY A 177 -22.65 14.09 2.70
CA GLY A 177 -21.42 14.83 2.94
C GLY A 177 -21.13 15.82 1.81
N ILE A 178 -20.57 16.99 2.13
CA ILE A 178 -20.07 17.94 1.11
C ILE A 178 -19.03 17.23 0.24
N ARG A 179 -19.14 17.32 -1.09
CA ARG A 179 -18.28 16.65 -2.09
C ARG A 179 -18.21 15.12 -1.91
N SER A 180 -19.23 14.52 -1.30
CA SER A 180 -19.27 13.07 -1.09
C SER A 180 -19.76 12.33 -2.33
N PHE A 181 -19.47 11.03 -2.38
CA PHE A 181 -19.90 10.15 -3.46
C PHE A 181 -20.53 8.87 -2.90
N ALA A 182 -21.79 8.60 -3.24
CA ALA A 182 -22.48 7.36 -2.88
C ALA A 182 -22.90 6.60 -4.14
N ALA A 183 -22.67 5.30 -4.19
CA ALA A 183 -23.10 4.47 -5.32
C ALA A 183 -23.60 3.10 -4.87
N ASN A 184 -24.31 2.42 -5.78
CA ASN A 184 -24.90 1.09 -5.60
C ASN A 184 -26.04 1.07 -4.56
N SER A 185 -26.14 0.07 -3.67
CA SER A 185 -27.37 -0.21 -2.93
C SER A 185 -27.27 0.21 -1.48
N HIS A 186 -28.21 1.04 -0.98
CA HIS A 186 -28.32 1.41 0.44
C HIS A 186 -27.01 1.96 1.06
N THR A 187 -26.23 2.74 0.32
CA THR A 187 -24.95 3.28 0.80
C THR A 187 -25.11 4.62 1.49
N ILE A 188 -24.18 4.95 2.39
CA ILE A 188 -24.15 6.20 3.15
C ILE A 188 -22.76 6.85 3.00
N ALA A 189 -22.68 8.04 2.40
CA ALA A 189 -21.46 8.84 2.37
C ALA A 189 -21.74 10.20 3.01
N SER A 190 -21.49 10.30 4.33
CA SER A 190 -21.86 11.48 5.14
C SER A 190 -20.66 12.31 5.60
N GLY A 191 -19.44 11.76 5.54
CA GLY A 191 -18.23 12.54 5.80
C GLY A 191 -17.95 13.55 4.68
N LEU A 192 -17.36 14.71 5.02
CA LEU A 192 -16.81 15.65 4.04
C LEU A 192 -15.83 14.92 3.09
N SER A 193 -16.05 15.00 1.78
CA SER A 193 -15.27 14.31 0.75
C SER A 193 -15.14 12.79 0.96
N SER A 194 -16.17 12.17 1.54
CA SER A 194 -16.21 10.72 1.73
C SER A 194 -16.78 9.98 0.52
N ALA A 195 -16.50 8.67 0.40
CA ALA A 195 -17.01 7.84 -0.68
C ALA A 195 -17.51 6.47 -0.18
N ALA A 196 -18.72 6.06 -0.60
CA ALA A 196 -19.30 4.77 -0.25
C ALA A 196 -19.76 3.98 -1.49
N PHE A 197 -19.33 2.72 -1.59
CA PHE A 197 -19.57 1.86 -2.75
C PHE A 197 -20.13 0.48 -2.34
N ASN A 198 -20.85 -0.15 -3.26
CA ASN A 198 -21.44 -1.50 -3.14
C ASN A 198 -22.70 -1.54 -2.25
N SER A 199 -22.83 -2.51 -1.34
CA SER A 199 -24.11 -2.75 -0.66
C SER A 199 -24.01 -2.40 0.81
N SER A 200 -24.87 -1.51 1.30
CA SER A 200 -24.98 -1.13 2.72
C SER A 200 -23.71 -0.54 3.34
N SER A 201 -22.72 -0.12 2.54
CA SER A 201 -21.47 0.45 3.03
C SER A 201 -21.63 1.91 3.48
N LYS A 202 -20.83 2.32 4.47
CA LYS A 202 -21.02 3.58 5.20
C LYS A 202 -19.67 4.29 5.42
N ALA A 203 -19.49 5.44 4.79
CA ALA A 203 -18.31 6.29 4.96
C ALA A 203 -18.68 7.52 5.80
N PHE A 204 -18.25 7.52 7.07
CA PHE A 204 -18.60 8.56 8.06
C PHE A 204 -17.46 9.56 8.33
N GLY A 205 -16.20 9.13 8.18
CA GLY A 205 -15.05 10.00 8.39
C GLY A 205 -14.87 11.01 7.26
N THR A 206 -14.33 12.20 7.56
CA THR A 206 -13.83 13.12 6.53
C THR A 206 -12.76 12.42 5.70
N SER A 207 -12.86 12.53 4.38
CA SER A 207 -11.98 11.86 3.41
C SER A 207 -11.92 10.33 3.57
N SER A 208 -12.94 9.72 4.16
CA SER A 208 -13.00 8.26 4.32
C SER A 208 -13.60 7.56 3.09
N THR A 209 -13.25 6.30 2.89
CA THR A 209 -13.83 5.46 1.83
C THR A 209 -14.30 4.12 2.40
N SER A 210 -15.53 3.73 2.11
CA SER A 210 -16.09 2.41 2.47
C SER A 210 -16.52 1.65 1.23
N MET A 211 -16.07 0.40 1.10
CA MET A 211 -16.38 -0.46 -0.05
C MET A 211 -16.68 -1.89 0.43
N GLY A 212 -17.65 -2.55 -0.20
CA GLY A 212 -17.97 -3.96 0.12
C GLY A 212 -19.40 -4.16 0.63
N PHE A 213 -19.61 -5.14 1.50
CA PHE A 213 -20.93 -5.48 2.03
C PHE A 213 -21.06 -5.10 3.52
N ASP A 214 -21.92 -4.12 3.82
CA ASP A 214 -22.12 -3.57 5.18
C ASP A 214 -20.79 -3.19 5.89
N THR A 215 -19.88 -2.56 5.12
CA THR A 215 -18.64 -2.01 5.67
C THR A 215 -18.84 -0.59 6.18
N LYS A 216 -18.00 -0.15 7.12
CA LYS A 216 -18.12 1.12 7.81
C LYS A 216 -16.74 1.75 8.03
N ALA A 217 -16.45 2.84 7.33
CA ALA A 217 -15.26 3.66 7.49
C ALA A 217 -15.55 4.85 8.42
N SER A 218 -15.28 4.70 9.72
CA SER A 218 -15.70 5.66 10.76
C SER A 218 -14.67 6.74 11.10
N SER A 219 -13.42 6.56 10.69
CA SER A 219 -12.27 7.36 11.12
C SER A 219 -11.85 8.37 10.05
N PHE A 220 -11.33 9.53 10.45
CA PHE A 220 -10.73 10.52 9.54
C PHE A 220 -9.72 9.86 8.60
N ALA A 221 -9.83 10.12 7.30
CA ALA A 221 -8.97 9.60 6.23
C ALA A 221 -8.84 8.06 6.19
N SER A 222 -9.86 7.32 6.66
CA SER A 222 -9.82 5.86 6.72
C SER A 222 -10.36 5.17 5.47
N LEU A 223 -9.85 3.98 5.18
CA LEU A 223 -10.38 3.05 4.16
C LEU A 223 -10.92 1.79 4.84
N SER A 224 -12.14 1.36 4.52
CA SER A 224 -12.71 0.08 4.97
C SER A 224 -13.21 -0.75 3.80
N ILE A 225 -12.76 -1.99 3.72
CA ILE A 225 -13.13 -2.95 2.66
C ILE A 225 -13.61 -4.29 3.25
N GLY A 226 -14.16 -5.17 2.41
CA GLY A 226 -14.59 -6.53 2.82
C GLY A 226 -16.06 -6.63 3.19
N GLN A 227 -16.39 -7.35 4.27
CA GLN A 227 -17.77 -7.47 4.75
C GLN A 227 -17.89 -7.35 6.28
N ASN A 228 -18.97 -6.72 6.74
CA ASN A 228 -19.38 -6.60 8.15
C ASN A 228 -18.19 -6.31 9.09
N ASN A 229 -17.41 -5.27 8.81
CA ASN A 229 -16.26 -4.92 9.65
C ASN A 229 -16.71 -4.42 11.02
N ASP A 230 -15.87 -4.63 12.03
CA ASP A 230 -16.00 -3.94 13.32
C ASP A 230 -15.46 -2.52 13.16
N THR A 231 -16.31 -1.53 13.46
CA THR A 231 -16.02 -0.11 13.31
C THR A 231 -15.02 0.47 14.28
N ILE A 232 -14.60 -0.28 15.32
CA ILE A 232 -13.77 0.20 16.43
C ILE A 232 -14.36 1.48 17.02
N ALA A 233 -15.25 1.28 18.00
CA ALA A 233 -15.99 2.35 18.65
C ALA A 233 -15.06 3.45 19.21
N GLY A 234 -15.46 4.72 19.05
CA GLY A 234 -14.70 5.88 19.56
C GLY A 234 -13.79 6.57 18.56
N SER A 235 -13.64 6.04 17.34
CA SER A 235 -12.83 6.67 16.28
C SER A 235 -13.27 8.11 15.97
N ASN A 236 -12.31 9.02 15.83
CA ASN A 236 -12.56 10.40 15.48
C ASN A 236 -12.78 10.57 13.97
N ARG A 237 -13.91 11.20 13.59
CA ARG A 237 -14.31 11.39 12.19
C ARG A 237 -13.56 12.52 11.48
N ASN A 238 -13.03 13.50 12.22
CA ASN A 238 -12.64 14.80 11.67
C ASN A 238 -11.14 15.10 11.78
N ILE A 239 -10.41 14.45 12.69
CA ILE A 239 -8.98 14.70 12.91
C ILE A 239 -8.17 13.41 12.97
N TRP A 240 -6.86 13.53 12.74
CA TRP A 240 -5.90 12.44 12.86
C TRP A 240 -5.64 12.11 14.34
N VAL A 241 -5.95 10.89 14.76
CA VAL A 241 -5.68 10.38 16.11
C VAL A 241 -4.90 9.08 15.97
N GLU A 242 -3.72 9.02 16.56
CA GLU A 242 -2.74 7.93 16.37
C GLU A 242 -3.28 6.53 16.65
N THR A 243 -4.25 6.41 17.57
CA THR A 243 -4.88 5.14 17.94
C THR A 243 -6.08 4.76 17.09
N ASP A 244 -6.50 5.61 16.15
CA ASP A 244 -7.65 5.31 15.28
C ASP A 244 -7.23 4.48 14.06
N PRO A 245 -8.15 3.66 13.51
CA PRO A 245 -7.88 2.93 12.27
C PRO A 245 -7.69 3.85 11.07
N VAL A 246 -6.72 3.54 10.22
CA VAL A 246 -6.56 4.11 8.87
C VAL A 246 -6.98 3.13 7.78
N PHE A 247 -6.86 1.82 8.04
CA PHE A 247 -7.27 0.79 7.09
C PHE A 247 -7.89 -0.42 7.80
N ILE A 248 -9.06 -0.87 7.35
CA ILE A 248 -9.76 -2.03 7.89
C ILE A 248 -10.16 -2.98 6.75
N ILE A 249 -9.90 -4.28 6.94
CA ILE A 249 -10.45 -5.36 6.12
C ILE A 249 -11.44 -6.16 6.97
N GLY A 250 -12.73 -6.04 6.69
CA GLY A 250 -13.79 -6.78 7.36
C GLY A 250 -13.93 -8.22 6.83
N ASN A 251 -14.08 -9.17 7.75
CA ASN A 251 -14.40 -10.56 7.46
C ASN A 251 -15.56 -11.09 8.32
N GLY A 252 -16.37 -10.19 8.88
CA GLY A 252 -17.50 -10.54 9.73
C GLY A 252 -18.66 -11.16 8.96
N THR A 253 -19.63 -11.63 9.72
CA THR A 253 -20.93 -12.09 9.23
C THR A 253 -22.01 -11.06 9.57
N PRO A 254 -23.22 -11.15 8.99
CA PRO A 254 -24.32 -10.24 9.32
C PRO A 254 -24.70 -10.20 10.81
N THR A 255 -24.33 -11.24 11.59
CA THR A 255 -24.61 -11.34 13.02
C THR A 255 -23.38 -11.15 13.91
N GLN A 256 -22.18 -11.09 13.32
CA GLN A 256 -20.93 -10.96 14.07
C GLN A 256 -19.92 -10.13 13.26
N SER A 257 -19.79 -8.86 13.60
CA SER A 257 -18.78 -7.99 13.00
C SER A 257 -17.37 -8.45 13.38
N SER A 258 -16.44 -8.38 12.42
CA SER A 258 -15.06 -8.82 12.61
C SER A 258 -14.13 -8.17 11.59
N ASN A 259 -12.90 -7.89 12.03
CA ASN A 259 -11.81 -7.41 11.18
C ASN A 259 -10.79 -8.54 10.97
N ALA A 260 -10.47 -8.85 9.72
CA ALA A 260 -9.31 -9.69 9.41
C ALA A 260 -8.00 -8.92 9.66
N MET A 261 -8.02 -7.61 9.40
CA MET A 261 -6.89 -6.72 9.58
C MET A 261 -7.36 -5.31 9.93
N THR A 262 -6.66 -4.69 10.88
CA THR A 262 -6.79 -3.27 11.23
C THR A 262 -5.41 -2.66 11.22
N VAL A 263 -5.19 -1.58 10.46
CA VAL A 263 -3.98 -0.75 10.55
C VAL A 263 -4.36 0.55 11.23
N TYR A 264 -3.58 0.95 12.23
CA TYR A 264 -3.75 2.17 12.99
C TYR A 264 -2.88 3.29 12.44
N LYS A 265 -3.26 4.53 12.74
CA LYS A 265 -2.58 5.74 12.26
C LYS A 265 -1.12 5.87 12.75
N ASN A 266 -0.80 5.29 13.91
CA ASN A 266 0.57 5.20 14.44
C ASN A 266 1.47 4.16 13.75
N GLY A 267 0.98 3.49 12.71
CA GLY A 267 1.72 2.48 11.95
C GLY A 267 1.71 1.09 12.57
N THR A 268 1.06 0.87 13.71
CA THR A 268 0.80 -0.48 14.22
C THR A 268 -0.36 -1.11 13.44
N PHE A 269 -0.43 -2.45 13.45
CA PHE A 269 -1.55 -3.17 12.89
C PHE A 269 -1.91 -4.38 13.76
N ASP A 270 -3.14 -4.85 13.59
CA ASP A 270 -3.70 -6.01 14.27
C ASP A 270 -4.33 -6.95 13.24
N LEU A 271 -4.09 -8.25 13.41
CA LEU A 271 -4.72 -9.32 12.64
C LEU A 271 -5.64 -10.09 13.60
N GLN A 272 -6.92 -9.74 13.62
CA GLN A 272 -7.86 -10.24 14.63
C GLN A 272 -8.61 -11.51 14.17
N ASN A 273 -9.15 -12.25 15.14
CA ASN A 273 -10.13 -13.34 14.97
C ASN A 273 -9.70 -14.58 14.17
N HIS A 274 -8.40 -14.90 14.17
CA HIS A 274 -7.92 -16.22 13.80
C HIS A 274 -7.88 -17.13 15.04
N THR A 275 -8.93 -17.93 15.22
CA THR A 275 -9.03 -18.94 16.29
C THR A 275 -8.71 -20.36 15.82
N SER A 276 -8.49 -20.53 14.50
CA SER A 276 -8.13 -21.79 13.87
C SER A 276 -6.97 -21.61 12.90
N LEU A 277 -6.17 -22.66 12.74
CA LEU A 277 -5.05 -22.67 11.81
C LEU A 277 -5.55 -22.58 10.36
N PRO A 278 -5.00 -21.65 9.54
CA PRO A 278 -5.29 -21.63 8.12
C PRO A 278 -4.86 -22.95 7.46
N SER A 279 -5.72 -23.50 6.61
CA SER A 279 -5.46 -24.77 5.89
C SER A 279 -4.24 -24.73 4.96
N ASN A 280 -3.77 -23.54 4.58
CA ASN A 280 -2.65 -23.31 3.66
C ASN A 280 -1.53 -22.48 4.31
N LYS A 281 -1.02 -22.96 5.46
CA LYS A 281 -0.05 -22.25 6.31
C LYS A 281 1.40 -22.23 5.80
N THR A 282 1.78 -23.11 4.86
CA THR A 282 3.17 -23.21 4.40
C THR A 282 3.69 -21.88 3.82
N SER A 283 4.84 -21.43 4.33
CA SER A 283 5.52 -20.19 3.91
C SER A 283 4.72 -18.89 4.04
N LYS A 284 3.76 -18.83 4.97
CA LYS A 284 3.00 -17.60 5.26
C LYS A 284 3.21 -17.13 6.69
N PHE A 285 3.23 -15.82 6.86
CA PHE A 285 3.07 -15.18 8.16
C PHE A 285 1.57 -15.11 8.50
N TYR A 286 1.17 -15.55 9.69
CA TYR A 286 -0.17 -15.36 10.23
C TYR A 286 -0.12 -15.22 11.75
N ILE A 287 -1.19 -14.66 12.33
CA ILE A 287 -1.36 -14.60 13.78
C ILE A 287 -2.46 -15.60 14.16
N LEU A 288 -2.24 -16.41 15.19
CA LEU A 288 -3.23 -17.32 15.78
C LEU A 288 -3.28 -17.05 17.28
N ASN A 289 -4.46 -16.72 17.80
CA ASN A 289 -4.64 -16.37 19.22
C ASN A 289 -3.66 -15.29 19.73
N GLY A 290 -3.39 -14.26 18.91
CA GLY A 290 -2.46 -13.17 19.26
C GLY A 290 -0.97 -13.53 19.13
N VAL A 291 -0.65 -14.73 18.66
CA VAL A 291 0.73 -15.20 18.51
C VAL A 291 1.13 -15.30 17.04
N PRO A 292 2.27 -14.73 16.62
CA PRO A 292 2.71 -14.78 15.24
C PRO A 292 3.38 -16.12 14.88
N TYR A 293 3.03 -16.63 13.71
CA TYR A 293 3.55 -17.86 13.10
C TYR A 293 4.19 -17.52 11.76
N TYR A 294 5.23 -18.27 11.41
CA TYR A 294 5.75 -18.32 10.05
C TYR A 294 5.76 -19.76 9.58
N GLY A 295 4.94 -20.06 8.58
CA GLY A 295 4.75 -21.44 8.15
C GLY A 295 4.07 -22.28 9.22
N ASP A 296 4.67 -23.42 9.51
CA ASP A 296 4.17 -24.40 10.47
C ASP A 296 4.74 -24.18 11.89
N SER A 297 5.50 -23.10 12.09
CA SER A 297 6.26 -22.86 13.32
C SER A 297 5.92 -21.50 13.94
N MET A 298 5.92 -21.49 15.27
CA MET A 298 5.92 -20.27 16.07
C MET A 298 7.17 -19.44 15.73
N LEU A 299 7.02 -18.12 15.62
CA LEU A 299 8.18 -17.26 15.64
C LEU A 299 8.73 -17.22 17.07
N VAL A 300 9.67 -18.12 17.37
CA VAL A 300 10.36 -18.15 18.66
C VAL A 300 11.58 -17.26 18.58
N THR A 301 11.60 -16.22 19.40
CA THR A 301 12.80 -15.43 19.64
C THR A 301 13.85 -16.29 20.34
N LYS A 302 15.00 -16.51 19.70
CA LYS A 302 16.06 -17.36 20.25
C LYS A 302 16.60 -16.76 21.55
N LYS A 303 16.60 -17.55 22.61
CA LYS A 303 17.23 -17.21 23.89
C LYS A 303 18.52 -18.00 24.06
N TYR A 304 19.47 -17.39 24.75
CA TYR A 304 20.78 -17.93 25.09
C TYR A 304 20.89 -18.14 26.59
N GLN A 305 21.70 -19.09 27.00
CA GLN A 305 22.03 -19.36 28.39
C GLN A 305 23.55 -19.50 28.58
N ILE A 306 23.99 -19.37 29.83
CA ILE A 306 25.40 -19.56 30.19
C ILE A 306 25.86 -20.95 29.74
N GLY A 307 26.98 -20.99 29.04
CA GLY A 307 27.57 -22.21 28.49
C GLY A 307 27.23 -22.49 27.03
N ASP A 308 26.29 -21.78 26.41
CA ASP A 308 26.02 -21.90 24.98
C ASP A 308 27.27 -21.47 24.18
N PHE A 309 27.61 -22.25 23.14
CA PHE A 309 28.57 -21.80 22.13
C PHE A 309 27.84 -21.01 21.05
N ALA A 310 28.07 -19.70 21.01
CA ALA A 310 27.41 -18.78 20.10
C ALA A 310 28.33 -17.60 19.80
N PHE A 311 28.11 -16.95 18.65
CA PHE A 311 28.78 -15.68 18.34
C PHE A 311 30.31 -15.71 18.43
N GLY A 312 30.92 -16.86 18.10
CA GLY A 312 32.36 -17.09 18.10
C GLY A 312 32.98 -17.42 19.47
N GLY A 313 32.17 -17.55 20.53
CA GLY A 313 32.65 -17.82 21.88
C GLY A 313 31.65 -18.57 22.76
N ILE A 314 31.93 -18.59 24.06
CA ILE A 314 31.08 -19.24 25.06
C ILE A 314 30.35 -18.17 25.86
N VAL A 315 29.03 -18.24 25.89
CA VAL A 315 28.18 -17.33 26.67
C VAL A 315 28.49 -17.49 28.16
N PHE A 316 28.83 -16.39 28.84
CA PHE A 316 29.09 -16.38 30.27
C PHE A 316 28.23 -15.39 31.05
N TRP A 317 27.49 -14.53 30.35
CA TRP A 317 26.49 -13.62 30.92
C TRP A 317 25.40 -13.34 29.88
N VAL A 318 24.15 -13.25 30.34
CA VAL A 318 22.98 -12.92 29.51
C VAL A 318 22.14 -11.89 30.24
N ASP A 319 21.53 -10.97 29.50
CA ASP A 319 20.59 -10.01 30.05
C ASP A 319 19.23 -10.65 30.42
N GLU A 320 18.32 -9.87 31.01
CA GLU A 320 17.01 -10.35 31.44
C GLU A 320 16.14 -10.86 30.29
N SER A 321 16.38 -10.40 29.06
CA SER A 321 15.64 -10.85 27.87
C SER A 321 16.08 -12.25 27.41
N GLY A 322 17.33 -12.62 27.73
CA GLY A 322 18.01 -13.82 27.26
C GLY A 322 18.44 -13.73 25.78
N GLN A 323 18.33 -12.58 25.13
CA GLN A 323 18.67 -12.42 23.71
C GLN A 323 20.06 -11.83 23.51
N HIS A 324 20.54 -11.04 24.47
CA HIS A 324 21.82 -10.36 24.40
C HIS A 324 22.69 -10.73 25.60
N GLY A 325 24.00 -10.57 25.44
CA GLY A 325 24.91 -10.97 26.48
C GLY A 325 26.38 -10.82 26.10
N LEU A 326 27.21 -11.59 26.82
CA LEU A 326 28.66 -11.61 26.64
C LEU A 326 29.13 -13.04 26.37
N VAL A 327 30.07 -13.16 25.43
CA VAL A 327 30.81 -14.40 25.15
C VAL A 327 32.30 -14.20 25.41
N CYS A 328 32.97 -15.23 25.90
CA CYS A 328 34.43 -15.27 25.97
C CYS A 328 35.01 -16.16 24.87
N ALA A 329 36.26 -15.91 24.47
CA ALA A 329 36.95 -16.78 23.53
C ALA A 329 37.08 -18.21 24.07
N LYS A 330 37.17 -19.20 23.17
CA LYS A 330 37.29 -20.63 23.53
C LYS A 330 38.70 -21.04 23.98
N THR A 331 39.69 -20.17 23.85
CA THR A 331 41.09 -20.40 24.23
C THR A 331 41.68 -19.09 24.74
N ASP A 332 42.71 -19.17 25.58
CA ASP A 332 43.48 -17.99 26.00
C ASP A 332 44.28 -17.39 24.84
N GLN A 333 44.38 -16.06 24.79
CA GLN A 333 45.13 -15.36 23.75
C GLN A 333 46.62 -15.25 24.07
N SER A 334 47.01 -15.51 25.33
CA SER A 334 48.40 -15.45 25.78
C SER A 334 48.63 -16.35 26.99
N ALA A 335 49.81 -16.99 27.04
CA ALA A 335 50.34 -17.67 28.22
C ALA A 335 51.38 -16.77 28.92
N GLY A 336 50.89 -15.69 29.53
CA GLY A 336 51.70 -14.61 30.10
C GLY A 336 51.85 -13.40 29.18
N ILE A 337 51.33 -12.25 29.62
CA ILE A 337 51.45 -10.98 28.93
C ILE A 337 51.46 -9.84 29.94
N ARG A 338 52.17 -8.76 29.61
CA ARG A 338 52.14 -7.50 30.37
C ARG A 338 50.85 -6.72 30.13
N TRP A 339 50.44 -5.93 31.10
CA TRP A 339 49.26 -5.07 30.98
C TRP A 339 49.55 -3.76 30.24
N TYR A 340 50.77 -3.25 30.36
CA TYR A 340 51.21 -1.98 29.78
C TYR A 340 52.02 -2.08 28.48
N ALA A 341 52.17 -0.95 27.78
CA ALA A 341 52.95 -0.84 26.55
C ALA A 341 54.44 -0.42 26.77
N GLY A 342 55.02 -0.67 27.95
CA GLY A 342 56.43 -0.42 28.26
C GLY A 342 56.73 0.90 28.97
N THR A 343 55.72 1.73 29.23
CA THR A 343 55.84 2.93 30.08
C THR A 343 54.63 3.04 30.98
N TYR A 344 54.85 3.31 32.27
CA TYR A 344 53.77 3.48 33.24
C TYR A 344 52.99 4.76 32.99
N THR A 345 51.67 4.66 33.09
CA THR A 345 50.70 5.73 32.86
C THR A 345 49.39 5.40 33.57
N ASN A 346 48.54 6.41 33.76
CA ASN A 346 47.13 6.24 34.16
C ASN A 346 46.27 6.28 32.90
N THR A 347 45.70 5.14 32.52
CA THR A 347 44.83 5.00 31.35
C THR A 347 43.41 5.50 31.60
N MET A 348 43.02 5.68 32.87
CA MET A 348 41.65 6.01 33.29
C MET A 348 40.63 4.91 33.00
N ALA A 349 41.08 3.68 32.73
CA ALA A 349 40.24 2.51 32.49
C ALA A 349 39.64 1.98 33.81
N LEU A 350 38.70 2.74 34.39
CA LEU A 350 38.14 2.49 35.71
C LEU A 350 36.70 1.95 35.67
N ALA A 351 36.10 1.78 34.49
CA ALA A 351 34.73 1.30 34.39
C ALA A 351 34.63 -0.16 34.85
N ASP A 352 33.53 -0.53 35.50
CA ASP A 352 33.32 -1.89 36.00
C ASP A 352 31.84 -2.28 35.91
N GLY A 353 31.59 -3.58 35.75
CA GLY A 353 30.27 -4.13 35.44
C GLY A 353 30.20 -4.77 34.04
N PRO A 354 29.15 -5.56 33.74
CA PRO A 354 28.94 -6.13 32.41
C PRO A 354 29.03 -5.05 31.32
N LEU A 355 29.69 -5.35 30.19
CA LEU A 355 29.92 -4.46 29.05
C LEU A 355 30.94 -3.34 29.27
N SER A 356 31.58 -3.25 30.46
CA SER A 356 32.53 -2.17 30.76
C SER A 356 33.92 -2.39 30.17
N GLY A 357 34.32 -3.64 29.92
CA GLY A 357 35.65 -3.96 29.42
C GLY A 357 35.96 -3.37 28.05
N ASP A 358 34.93 -3.18 27.21
CA ASP A 358 35.04 -2.59 25.87
C ASP A 358 35.59 -1.15 25.98
N LYS A 359 34.92 -0.33 26.80
CA LYS A 359 35.34 1.05 27.08
C LYS A 359 36.74 1.12 27.69
N ASN A 360 37.02 0.26 28.67
CA ASN A 360 38.33 0.22 29.33
C ASN A 360 39.45 -0.16 28.36
N THR A 361 39.22 -1.17 27.51
CA THR A 361 40.18 -1.61 26.50
C THR A 361 40.50 -0.47 25.55
N LEU A 362 39.48 0.24 25.05
CA LEU A 362 39.67 1.41 24.20
C LEU A 362 40.46 2.54 24.88
N LEU A 363 40.21 2.82 26.16
CA LEU A 363 40.97 3.80 26.92
C LEU A 363 42.44 3.39 27.07
N CYS A 364 42.70 2.11 27.38
CA CYS A 364 44.05 1.57 27.44
C CYS A 364 44.79 1.70 26.12
N ILE A 365 44.18 1.33 24.99
CA ILE A 365 44.79 1.48 23.66
C ILE A 365 45.04 2.94 23.32
N SER A 366 44.06 3.80 23.57
CA SER A 366 44.14 5.23 23.22
C SER A 366 45.22 5.95 24.03
N ASN A 367 45.39 5.57 25.30
CA ASN A 367 46.37 6.17 26.19
C ASN A 367 47.80 5.65 25.92
N GLN A 368 47.95 4.34 25.70
CA GLN A 368 49.27 3.70 25.64
C GLN A 368 49.82 3.54 24.21
N GLY A 369 48.94 3.50 23.20
CA GLY A 369 49.31 3.37 21.80
C GLY A 369 50.15 2.14 21.49
N TYR A 370 51.12 2.30 20.59
CA TYR A 370 52.07 1.23 20.20
C TYR A 370 53.14 0.95 21.26
N GLY A 371 53.39 1.91 22.17
CA GLY A 371 54.40 1.82 23.21
C GLY A 371 55.80 1.51 22.68
N ASP A 372 56.51 0.62 23.37
CA ASP A 372 57.85 0.12 22.99
C ASP A 372 57.84 -0.95 21.87
N GLY A 373 56.68 -1.19 21.25
CA GLY A 373 56.50 -2.15 20.16
C GLY A 373 56.18 -3.59 20.57
N SER A 374 56.40 -3.96 21.84
CA SER A 374 55.91 -5.26 22.35
C SER A 374 54.40 -5.20 22.61
N THR A 375 53.70 -6.30 22.37
CA THR A 375 52.25 -6.37 22.63
C THR A 375 51.93 -6.31 24.13
N TYR A 376 50.66 -6.08 24.45
CA TYR A 376 50.14 -5.99 25.81
C TYR A 376 48.67 -6.42 25.86
N ALA A 377 48.15 -6.67 27.06
CA ALA A 377 46.84 -7.30 27.28
C ALA A 377 45.69 -6.66 26.49
N ALA A 378 45.57 -5.33 26.53
CA ALA A 378 44.51 -4.63 25.78
C ALA A 378 44.73 -4.72 24.26
N ARG A 379 45.98 -4.64 23.78
CA ARG A 379 46.30 -4.66 22.35
C ARG A 379 46.05 -6.01 21.69
N ILE A 380 46.50 -7.10 22.31
CA ILE A 380 46.21 -8.43 21.80
C ILE A 380 44.70 -8.71 21.77
N SER A 381 43.94 -8.10 22.69
CA SER A 381 42.49 -8.22 22.72
C SER A 381 41.83 -7.48 21.56
N ASN A 382 42.19 -6.20 21.39
CA ASN A 382 41.61 -5.31 20.38
C ASN A 382 41.97 -5.70 18.94
N GLU A 383 43.15 -6.29 18.71
CA GLU A 383 43.61 -6.70 17.37
C GLU A 383 43.16 -8.11 16.99
N LEU A 384 42.54 -8.87 17.92
CA LEU A 384 42.17 -10.26 17.67
C LEU A 384 41.05 -10.38 16.63
N GLN A 385 41.24 -11.28 15.68
CA GLN A 385 40.19 -11.73 14.78
C GLN A 385 40.01 -13.24 14.92
N VAL A 386 38.77 -13.67 15.16
CA VAL A 386 38.41 -15.08 15.29
C VAL A 386 37.37 -15.42 14.23
N THR A 387 37.67 -16.42 13.39
CA THR A 387 36.71 -16.92 12.39
C THR A 387 36.06 -18.21 12.88
N GLU A 388 34.73 -18.19 13.01
CA GLU A 388 33.91 -19.36 13.37
C GLU A 388 32.73 -19.45 12.42
N ASN A 389 32.51 -20.63 11.82
CA ASN A 389 31.41 -20.87 10.86
C ASN A 389 31.31 -19.82 9.73
N ASN A 390 32.45 -19.46 9.12
CA ASN A 390 32.55 -18.44 8.05
C ASN A 390 32.19 -17.00 8.47
N ILE A 391 32.09 -16.72 9.77
CA ILE A 391 31.93 -15.36 10.31
C ILE A 391 33.21 -14.98 11.05
N THR A 392 33.78 -13.82 10.71
CA THR A 392 34.95 -13.27 11.40
C THR A 392 34.53 -12.21 12.40
N TYR A 393 34.84 -12.46 13.67
CA TYR A 393 34.60 -11.56 14.80
C TYR A 393 35.90 -10.81 15.14
N GLY A 394 35.87 -9.48 15.08
CA GLY A 394 37.03 -8.60 15.31
C GLY A 394 36.79 -7.53 16.37
N ASP A 395 35.70 -7.65 17.12
CA ASP A 395 35.22 -6.74 18.17
C ASP A 395 35.49 -7.30 19.58
N TRP A 396 36.63 -7.99 19.74
CA TRP A 396 37.07 -8.55 21.01
C TRP A 396 37.75 -7.50 21.90
N TYR A 397 37.57 -7.63 23.21
CA TYR A 397 38.15 -6.71 24.19
C TYR A 397 38.61 -7.44 25.47
N LEU A 398 39.46 -6.78 26.25
CA LEU A 398 39.95 -7.26 27.52
C LEU A 398 38.84 -7.08 28.58
N PRO A 399 38.38 -8.14 29.27
CA PRO A 399 37.24 -8.05 30.19
C PRO A 399 37.52 -7.07 31.32
N SER A 400 36.51 -6.30 31.74
CA SER A 400 36.56 -5.58 33.02
C SER A 400 36.68 -6.56 34.18
N ARG A 401 37.02 -6.04 35.37
CA ARG A 401 37.14 -6.84 36.58
C ARG A 401 35.86 -7.66 36.85
N GLN A 402 34.67 -7.05 36.77
CA GLN A 402 33.40 -7.75 36.98
C GLN A 402 33.11 -8.79 35.88
N GLU A 403 33.42 -8.51 34.62
CA GLU A 403 33.25 -9.50 33.54
C GLU A 403 34.17 -10.71 33.74
N LEU A 404 35.41 -10.48 34.17
CA LEU A 404 36.34 -11.56 34.48
C LEU A 404 35.90 -12.35 35.71
N ALA A 405 35.30 -11.70 36.72
CA ALA A 405 34.73 -12.37 37.89
C ALA A 405 33.56 -13.29 37.49
N LEU A 406 32.70 -12.84 36.57
CA LEU A 406 31.63 -13.65 35.99
C LEU A 406 32.19 -14.84 35.19
N MET A 407 33.28 -14.65 34.45
CA MET A 407 33.98 -15.75 33.77
C MET A 407 34.54 -16.76 34.79
N TYR A 408 35.14 -16.30 35.89
CA TYR A 408 35.64 -17.19 36.94
C TYR A 408 34.52 -18.01 37.61
N ALA A 409 33.40 -17.36 37.93
CA ALA A 409 32.24 -18.01 38.51
C ALA A 409 31.71 -19.13 37.61
N ASN A 410 31.75 -18.93 36.29
CA ASN A 410 31.27 -19.88 35.28
C ASN A 410 32.39 -20.73 34.64
N ARG A 411 33.62 -20.68 35.17
CA ARG A 411 34.83 -21.24 34.52
C ARG A 411 34.73 -22.72 34.17
N ALA A 412 34.02 -23.50 35.01
CA ALA A 412 33.83 -24.94 34.78
C ALA A 412 32.97 -25.18 33.53
N ILE A 413 31.81 -24.52 33.43
CA ILE A 413 30.91 -24.59 32.28
C ILE A 413 31.62 -24.09 31.02
N ILE A 414 32.30 -22.94 31.12
CA ILE A 414 33.08 -22.37 30.02
C ILE A 414 34.15 -23.35 29.56
N GLY A 415 34.88 -23.99 30.46
CA GLY A 415 35.94 -24.93 30.11
C GLY A 415 35.43 -26.19 29.43
N THR A 416 34.30 -26.73 29.89
CA THR A 416 33.65 -27.87 29.23
C THR A 416 33.21 -27.52 27.81
N THR A 417 32.51 -26.39 27.62
CA THR A 417 32.07 -25.95 26.28
C THR A 417 33.25 -25.60 25.38
N SER A 418 34.27 -24.92 25.90
CA SER A 418 35.48 -24.59 25.15
C SER A 418 36.14 -25.84 24.60
N THR A 419 36.30 -26.86 25.43
CA THR A 419 36.93 -28.14 25.04
C THR A 419 36.11 -28.89 23.98
N SER A 420 34.78 -28.92 24.12
CA SER A 420 33.91 -29.58 23.13
C SER A 420 33.87 -28.88 21.77
N HIS A 421 34.32 -27.62 21.69
CA HIS A 421 34.39 -26.81 20.47
C HIS A 421 35.83 -26.55 20.01
N GLY A 422 36.77 -27.40 20.42
CA GLY A 422 38.17 -27.39 19.96
C GLY A 422 39.05 -26.28 20.55
N GLY A 423 38.61 -25.67 21.65
CA GLY A 423 39.40 -24.75 22.46
C GLY A 423 39.95 -25.42 23.74
N SER A 424 40.22 -24.61 24.76
CA SER A 424 40.72 -25.07 26.06
C SER A 424 39.98 -24.41 27.23
N GLY A 425 39.91 -25.13 28.36
CA GLY A 425 39.57 -24.53 29.64
C GLY A 425 40.55 -23.44 30.07
N PHE A 426 40.18 -22.71 31.10
CA PHE A 426 41.11 -21.78 31.76
C PHE A 426 42.27 -22.55 32.40
N ASP A 427 43.45 -21.96 32.37
CA ASP A 427 44.58 -22.39 33.16
C ASP A 427 44.34 -22.01 34.63
N LEU A 428 44.11 -23.02 35.47
CA LEU A 428 43.84 -22.86 36.89
C LEU A 428 45.11 -22.74 37.74
N THR A 429 46.27 -22.48 37.12
CA THR A 429 47.55 -22.28 37.81
C THR A 429 48.05 -20.83 37.74
N VAL A 430 47.33 -19.96 37.03
CA VAL A 430 47.74 -18.58 36.73
C VAL A 430 46.66 -17.55 37.09
N SER A 431 47.00 -16.27 36.95
CA SER A 431 46.04 -15.17 37.03
C SER A 431 45.64 -14.70 35.64
N TYR A 432 44.50 -14.01 35.55
CA TYR A 432 44.03 -13.37 34.31
C TYR A 432 43.88 -11.87 34.48
N TRP A 433 44.35 -11.11 33.49
CA TRP A 433 44.22 -9.66 33.50
C TRP A 433 42.78 -9.23 33.26
N SER A 434 42.35 -8.23 34.02
CA SER A 434 41.21 -7.40 33.64
C SER A 434 41.69 -6.12 32.96
N SER A 435 40.79 -5.42 32.27
CA SER A 435 41.03 -4.09 31.72
C SER A 435 40.90 -2.97 32.74
N THR A 436 40.54 -3.29 34.00
CA THR A 436 40.35 -2.31 35.07
C THR A 436 41.71 -1.90 35.67
N GLU A 437 42.05 -0.62 35.56
CA GLU A 437 43.24 -0.02 36.16
C GLU A 437 43.05 0.15 37.68
N TYR A 438 44.12 -0.05 38.47
CA TYR A 438 44.10 0.23 39.90
C TYR A 438 44.77 1.58 40.21
N ASP A 439 46.02 1.73 39.79
CA ASP A 439 46.80 2.95 39.95
C ASP A 439 47.86 3.08 38.84
N PHE A 440 48.82 3.97 39.02
CA PHE A 440 49.90 4.23 38.07
C PHE A 440 50.75 2.98 37.76
N TYR A 441 50.99 2.12 38.75
CA TYR A 441 51.86 0.95 38.63
C TYR A 441 51.10 -0.36 38.44
N ASN A 442 49.86 -0.45 38.91
CA ASN A 442 49.15 -1.70 39.06
C ASN A 442 47.82 -1.74 38.28
N ALA A 443 47.42 -2.95 37.89
CA ALA A 443 46.12 -3.26 37.32
C ALA A 443 45.46 -4.44 38.05
N TYR A 444 44.14 -4.55 37.92
CA TYR A 444 43.39 -5.64 38.53
C TYR A 444 43.55 -6.94 37.72
N MET A 445 43.76 -8.04 38.44
CA MET A 445 43.73 -9.40 37.91
C MET A 445 42.90 -10.30 38.82
N ILE A 446 42.46 -11.45 38.30
CA ILE A 446 41.78 -12.48 39.09
C ILE A 446 42.64 -13.74 39.11
N GLN A 447 42.86 -14.29 40.30
CA GLN A 447 43.65 -15.50 40.51
C GLN A 447 42.80 -16.75 40.26
N PHE A 448 43.08 -17.48 39.18
CA PHE A 448 42.33 -18.69 38.87
C PHE A 448 42.80 -19.92 39.66
N PHE A 449 43.98 -19.82 40.31
CA PHE A 449 44.54 -20.84 41.21
C PHE A 449 44.13 -20.69 42.67
N ASP A 450 43.60 -19.54 43.09
CA ASP A 450 43.27 -19.26 44.49
C ASP A 450 41.86 -18.66 44.63
N ASN A 451 40.86 -19.53 44.49
CA ASN A 451 39.44 -19.23 44.73
C ASN A 451 38.85 -17.99 44.02
N GLY A 452 39.50 -17.49 42.96
CA GLY A 452 39.01 -16.34 42.20
C GLY A 452 39.26 -15.01 42.91
N ASN A 453 40.28 -14.94 43.77
CA ASN A 453 40.63 -13.71 44.47
C ASN A 453 40.93 -12.58 43.49
N GLU A 454 40.27 -11.43 43.69
CA GLU A 454 40.54 -10.19 42.98
C GLU A 454 41.73 -9.47 43.64
N VAL A 455 42.81 -9.29 42.89
CA VAL A 455 44.07 -8.73 43.42
C VAL A 455 44.69 -7.76 42.42
N GLN A 456 45.65 -6.97 42.91
CA GLN A 456 46.44 -6.09 42.06
C GLN A 456 47.80 -6.71 41.78
N ASN A 457 48.35 -6.42 40.61
CA ASN A 457 49.72 -6.73 40.30
C ASN A 457 50.32 -5.64 39.42
N ASN A 458 51.66 -5.58 39.40
CA ASN A 458 52.38 -4.63 38.59
C ASN A 458 52.04 -4.85 37.10
N LYS A 459 51.75 -3.76 36.38
CA LYS A 459 51.44 -3.75 34.95
C LYS A 459 52.55 -4.33 34.07
N ASP A 460 53.79 -4.37 34.55
CA ASP A 460 54.93 -4.97 33.84
C ASP A 460 55.01 -6.50 33.96
N SER A 461 54.19 -7.09 34.82
CA SER A 461 54.22 -8.52 35.08
C SER A 461 53.79 -9.32 33.85
N SER A 462 54.63 -10.28 33.45
CA SER A 462 54.42 -11.10 32.25
C SER A 462 53.95 -12.53 32.55
N ASN A 463 53.49 -12.82 33.78
CA ASN A 463 53.02 -14.14 34.21
C ASN A 463 51.49 -14.22 34.39
N VAL A 464 50.76 -13.36 33.67
CA VAL A 464 49.30 -13.24 33.76
C VAL A 464 48.69 -13.40 32.37
N ASN A 465 47.64 -14.20 32.25
CA ASN A 465 47.02 -14.57 30.98
C ASN A 465 45.90 -13.59 30.58
N VAL A 466 45.44 -13.71 29.33
CA VAL A 466 44.28 -13.01 28.80
C VAL A 466 43.35 -14.00 28.13
N ARG A 467 42.06 -13.91 28.48
CA ARG A 467 40.98 -14.48 27.69
C ARG A 467 40.00 -13.36 27.36
N VAL A 468 39.84 -13.09 26.07
CA VAL A 468 39.05 -11.96 25.59
C VAL A 468 37.55 -12.22 25.67
N VAL A 469 36.78 -11.14 25.62
CA VAL A 469 35.31 -11.17 25.61
C VAL A 469 34.75 -10.27 24.51
N ARG A 470 33.49 -10.51 24.12
CA ARG A 470 32.71 -9.62 23.24
C ARG A 470 31.22 -9.69 23.56
N ARG A 471 30.46 -8.71 23.09
CA ARG A 471 28.99 -8.63 23.25
C ARG A 471 28.25 -9.22 22.04
N PHE A 472 27.00 -9.63 22.25
CA PHE A 472 26.07 -10.05 21.21
C PHE A 472 24.64 -9.55 21.46
#